data_AF-A0A1E5NXE5-F1
#
_entry.id   AF-A0A1E5NXE5-F1
#
_cell.length_a   1.000
_cell.length_b   1.000
_cell.length_c   1.000
_cell.angle_alpha   90.00
_cell.angle_beta   90.00
_cell.angle_gamma   90.00
#
_symmetry.space_group_name_H-M   'P 1'
#
loop_
_entity.id
_entity.type
_entity.pdbx_description
1 polymer ?
#
loop_
_entity_poly.entity_id
_entity_poly.type
_entity_poly.pdbx_seq_one_letter_code
_entity_poly.pdbx_strand_id
1 'polypeptide(L)'
;MKRIMCTVVAVLAFSGISQAPAQASGGAKNGEVSIGVIGEGLRVKEIRALLDGWEPGAQARVSLWQGGRWVREVRGWKYTSSEEAARHRYELAVWKMNTNFPHKSQLCVEFKGYDNQRACLTIQR
;
A
#
# COMPACT_ATOMS: atom_id res chain seq x y z
N MET A 1 10.92 49.43 34.23
CA MET A 1 11.79 48.39 33.61
C MET A 1 11.05 47.06 33.57
N LYS A 2 11.15 46.37 32.44
CA LYS A 2 10.73 44.99 32.11
C LYS A 2 9.22 44.63 32.07
N ARG A 3 8.81 44.37 30.84
CA ARG A 3 7.60 43.69 30.33
C ARG A 3 7.63 42.20 30.71
N ILE A 4 6.47 41.54 30.83
CA ILE A 4 6.22 40.20 30.28
C ILE A 4 4.72 40.08 29.98
N MET A 5 4.41 39.95 28.69
CA MET A 5 3.14 39.49 28.13
C MET A 5 2.97 37.99 28.42
N CYS A 6 1.79 37.55 28.84
CA CYS A 6 1.38 36.15 28.75
C CYS A 6 0.18 36.06 27.81
N THR A 7 0.48 35.70 26.58
CA THR A 7 -0.45 35.50 25.48
C THR A 7 -1.23 34.21 25.73
N VAL A 8 -2.55 34.30 25.75
CA VAL A 8 -3.47 33.15 25.83
C VAL A 8 -3.41 32.40 24.50
N VAL A 9 -2.92 31.15 24.52
CA VAL A 9 -2.93 30.27 23.34
C VAL A 9 -4.31 29.62 23.24
N ALA A 10 -5.07 30.03 22.23
CA ALA A 10 -6.33 29.39 21.87
C ALA A 10 -6.06 28.02 21.22
N VAL A 11 -6.60 26.95 21.82
CA VAL A 11 -6.60 25.61 21.25
C VAL A 11 -7.72 25.55 20.20
N LEU A 12 -7.35 25.63 18.93
CA LEU A 12 -8.26 25.32 17.83
C LEU A 12 -8.28 23.80 17.63
N ALA A 13 -9.32 23.16 18.18
CA ALA A 13 -9.72 21.81 17.83
C ALA A 13 -10.21 21.79 16.37
N PHE A 14 -9.32 21.45 15.45
CA PHE A 14 -9.68 21.17 14.06
C PHE A 14 -10.28 19.74 13.99
N SER A 15 -11.58 19.64 14.32
CA SER A 15 -12.41 18.51 13.92
C SER A 15 -12.72 18.61 12.43
N GLY A 16 -11.69 18.43 11.61
CA GLY A 16 -11.83 18.21 10.18
C GLY A 16 -11.92 16.72 9.93
N ILE A 17 -13.13 16.17 9.90
CA ILE A 17 -13.38 14.90 9.19
C ILE A 17 -13.20 15.25 7.71
N SER A 18 -11.95 15.30 7.27
CA SER A 18 -11.66 15.22 5.86
C SER A 18 -12.10 13.82 5.46
N GLN A 19 -13.27 13.70 4.86
CA GLN A 19 -13.59 12.54 4.05
C GLN A 19 -12.58 12.58 2.89
N ALA A 20 -11.38 12.07 3.16
CA ALA A 20 -10.37 11.88 2.15
C ALA A 20 -11.07 11.14 1.01
N PRO A 21 -10.96 11.62 -0.24
CA PRO A 21 -11.66 11.02 -1.35
C PRO A 21 -11.36 9.52 -1.36
N ALA A 22 -12.35 8.72 -1.71
CA ALA A 22 -12.25 7.28 -1.83
C ALA A 22 -10.99 6.86 -2.61
N GLN A 23 -9.94 6.41 -1.91
CA GLN A 23 -8.65 6.07 -2.51
C GLN A 23 -8.44 4.56 -2.48
N ALA A 24 -8.74 3.92 -3.61
CA ALA A 24 -8.17 2.63 -3.96
C ALA A 24 -6.71 2.81 -4.40
N SER A 25 -6.34 4.00 -4.88
CA SER A 25 -4.96 4.32 -5.23
C SER A 25 -4.12 4.57 -3.99
N GLY A 26 -2.89 4.10 -3.99
CA GLY A 26 -1.97 4.31 -2.89
C GLY A 26 -0.80 3.34 -2.92
N GLY A 27 0.09 3.46 -1.95
CA GLY A 27 1.19 2.51 -1.78
C GLY A 27 1.53 2.29 -0.32
N ALA A 28 2.11 1.14 -0.04
CA ALA A 28 2.63 0.79 1.28
C ALA A 28 3.92 -0.01 1.12
N LYS A 29 4.82 0.13 2.09
CA LYS A 29 6.12 -0.56 2.11
C LYS A 29 6.33 -1.20 3.48
N ASN A 30 6.92 -2.39 3.48
CA ASN A 30 7.39 -3.09 4.66
C ASN A 30 8.71 -3.79 4.32
N GLY A 31 9.81 -3.32 4.92
CA GLY A 31 11.15 -3.75 4.52
C GLY A 31 11.42 -3.47 3.04
N GLU A 32 11.84 -4.49 2.30
CA GLU A 32 12.16 -4.47 0.87
C GLU A 32 10.91 -4.64 -0.01
N VAL A 33 9.80 -5.10 0.56
CA VAL A 33 8.56 -5.36 -0.18
C VAL A 33 7.67 -4.11 -0.17
N SER A 34 7.14 -3.76 -1.33
CA SER A 34 6.12 -2.71 -1.44
C SER A 34 4.97 -3.08 -2.36
N ILE A 35 3.79 -2.55 -2.03
CA ILE A 35 2.59 -2.61 -2.85
C ILE A 35 2.28 -1.21 -3.38
N GLY A 36 1.97 -1.12 -4.66
CA GLY A 36 1.31 0.01 -5.27
C GLY A 36 -0.05 -0.41 -5.83
N VAL A 37 -1.08 0.37 -5.59
CA VAL A 37 -2.41 0.13 -6.14
C VAL A 37 -2.84 1.37 -6.91
N ILE A 38 -3.44 1.15 -8.08
CA ILE A 38 -4.07 2.19 -8.90
C ILE A 38 -5.55 1.86 -9.00
N GLY A 39 -6.40 2.81 -8.69
CA GLY A 39 -7.83 2.63 -8.63
C GLY A 39 -8.61 3.90 -8.26
N GLU A 40 -9.93 3.80 -8.32
CA GLU A 40 -10.86 4.88 -8.01
C GLU A 40 -11.89 4.37 -7.03
N GLY A 41 -12.03 5.05 -5.90
CA GLY A 41 -12.92 4.62 -4.84
C GLY A 41 -12.57 3.27 -4.25
N LEU A 42 -13.49 2.31 -4.36
CA LEU A 42 -13.25 0.93 -3.94
C LEU A 42 -12.76 0.04 -5.10
N ARG A 43 -12.68 0.60 -6.31
CA ARG A 43 -12.37 -0.13 -7.52
C ARG A 43 -10.88 -0.09 -7.80
N VAL A 44 -10.26 -1.25 -7.75
CA VAL A 44 -8.85 -1.42 -8.11
C VAL A 44 -8.74 -1.78 -9.58
N LYS A 45 -7.88 -1.05 -10.28
CA LYS A 45 -7.57 -1.21 -11.71
C LYS A 45 -6.22 -1.89 -11.93
N GLU A 46 -5.27 -1.66 -11.03
CA GLU A 46 -3.94 -2.26 -11.11
C GLU A 46 -3.34 -2.46 -9.72
N ILE A 47 -2.60 -3.56 -9.55
CA ILE A 47 -1.75 -3.81 -8.39
C ILE A 47 -0.34 -4.03 -8.89
N ARG A 48 0.62 -3.40 -8.22
CA ARG A 48 2.06 -3.55 -8.40
C ARG A 48 2.64 -4.10 -7.11
N ALA A 49 3.40 -5.17 -7.20
CA ALA A 49 4.27 -5.65 -6.14
C ALA A 49 5.71 -5.35 -6.55
N LEU A 50 6.47 -4.70 -5.67
CA LEU A 50 7.88 -4.47 -5.87
C LEU A 50 8.67 -5.11 -4.74
N LEU A 51 9.84 -5.62 -5.07
CA LEU A 51 10.86 -6.07 -4.13
C LEU A 51 12.15 -5.32 -4.47
N ASP A 52 12.72 -4.61 -3.50
CA ASP A 52 13.97 -3.87 -3.68
C ASP A 52 15.14 -4.84 -3.93
N GLY A 53 16.01 -4.52 -4.90
CA GLY A 53 17.12 -5.37 -5.34
C GLY A 53 16.84 -6.17 -6.61
N TRP A 54 17.88 -6.78 -7.17
CA TRP A 54 17.71 -7.79 -8.23
C TRP A 54 17.69 -9.17 -7.61
N GLU A 55 16.55 -9.83 -7.74
CA GLU A 55 16.30 -11.17 -7.21
C GLU A 55 15.69 -12.01 -8.34
N PRO A 56 16.52 -12.44 -9.32
CA PRO A 56 16.02 -13.15 -10.50
C PRO A 56 15.23 -14.40 -10.12
N GLY A 57 14.02 -14.52 -10.66
CA GLY A 57 13.12 -15.64 -10.36
C GLY A 57 12.26 -15.45 -9.11
N ALA A 58 12.30 -14.26 -8.48
CA ALA A 58 11.37 -13.89 -7.44
C ALA A 58 9.91 -14.06 -7.91
N GLN A 59 9.05 -14.43 -6.98
CA GLN A 59 7.62 -14.61 -7.23
C GLN A 59 6.84 -13.85 -6.19
N ALA A 60 5.82 -13.14 -6.65
CA ALA A 60 4.90 -12.39 -5.82
C ALA A 60 3.47 -12.90 -5.96
N ARG A 61 2.66 -12.75 -4.90
CA ARG A 61 1.21 -12.97 -4.94
C ARG A 61 0.47 -11.82 -4.26
N VAL A 62 -0.84 -11.76 -4.47
CA VAL A 62 -1.73 -10.80 -3.82
C VAL A 62 -2.80 -11.53 -3.02
N SER A 63 -2.94 -11.17 -1.75
CA SER A 63 -3.98 -11.69 -0.85
C SER A 63 -4.87 -10.57 -0.30
N LEU A 64 -6.13 -10.91 -0.01
CA LEU A 64 -7.09 -10.02 0.63
C LEU A 64 -7.16 -10.33 2.12
N TRP A 65 -7.09 -9.28 2.92
CA TRP A 65 -7.18 -9.34 4.37
C TRP A 65 -8.30 -8.43 4.88
N GLN A 66 -8.92 -8.79 5.99
CA GLN A 66 -9.97 -8.00 6.64
C GLN A 66 -9.88 -8.18 8.14
N GLY A 67 -9.80 -7.06 8.88
CA GLY A 67 -9.65 -7.10 10.34
C GLY A 67 -8.44 -7.91 10.81
N GLY A 68 -7.33 -7.87 10.06
CA GLY A 68 -6.11 -8.63 10.38
C GLY A 68 -6.17 -10.12 10.04
N ARG A 69 -7.26 -10.61 9.44
CA ARG A 69 -7.40 -12.02 9.03
C ARG A 69 -7.29 -12.19 7.51
N TRP A 70 -6.66 -13.27 7.09
CA TRP A 70 -6.63 -13.68 5.70
C TRP A 70 -8.04 -14.08 5.26
N VAL A 71 -8.46 -13.61 4.08
CA VAL A 71 -9.79 -13.89 3.52
C VAL A 71 -9.68 -14.80 2.31
N ARG A 72 -8.86 -14.40 1.32
CA ARG A 72 -8.65 -15.17 0.09
C ARG A 72 -7.40 -14.73 -0.65
N GLU A 73 -6.94 -15.58 -1.57
CA GLU A 73 -6.05 -15.19 -2.64
C GLU A 73 -6.81 -14.31 -3.66
N VAL A 74 -6.19 -13.21 -4.08
CA VAL A 74 -6.71 -12.32 -5.14
C VAL A 74 -6.01 -12.65 -6.46
N ARG A 75 -4.69 -12.82 -6.42
CA ARG A 75 -3.86 -13.27 -7.54
C ARG A 75 -2.78 -14.20 -6.99
N GLY A 76 -2.63 -15.36 -7.59
CA GLY A 76 -1.61 -16.33 -7.21
C GLY A 76 -0.19 -15.90 -7.55
N TRP A 77 0.75 -16.79 -7.23
CA TRP A 77 2.17 -16.57 -7.47
C TRP A 77 2.45 -16.29 -8.94
N LYS A 78 3.19 -15.21 -9.19
CA LYS A 78 3.63 -14.74 -10.50
C LYS A 78 5.10 -14.37 -10.42
N TYR A 79 5.88 -14.80 -11.42
CA TYR A 79 7.27 -14.35 -11.57
C TYR A 79 7.36 -12.84 -11.81
N THR A 80 8.36 -12.21 -11.23
CA THR A 80 8.68 -10.81 -11.44
C THR A 80 9.53 -10.61 -12.68
N SER A 81 9.59 -9.36 -13.13
CA SER A 81 10.61 -8.86 -14.03
C SER A 81 11.61 -8.03 -13.25
N SER A 82 12.91 -8.22 -13.50
CA SER A 82 13.98 -7.37 -12.98
C SER A 82 14.00 -6.05 -13.75
N GLU A 83 13.82 -4.95 -13.03
CA GLU A 83 13.76 -3.61 -13.60
C GLU A 83 14.84 -2.72 -12.97
N GLU A 84 15.22 -1.65 -13.67
CA GLU A 84 16.09 -0.59 -13.14
C GLU A 84 15.53 0.78 -13.53
N ALA A 85 15.31 1.65 -12.55
CA ALA A 85 14.85 3.02 -12.78
C ALA A 85 15.64 3.99 -11.89
N ALA A 86 16.17 5.06 -12.47
CA ALA A 86 16.97 6.06 -11.75
C ALA A 86 18.11 5.44 -10.89
N ARG A 87 18.78 4.39 -11.42
CA ARG A 87 19.81 3.57 -10.73
C ARG A 87 19.30 2.75 -9.54
N HIS A 88 17.99 2.70 -9.31
CA HIS A 88 17.36 1.79 -8.34
C HIS A 88 16.93 0.51 -9.03
N ARG A 89 17.37 -0.63 -8.50
CA ARG A 89 17.06 -1.97 -9.01
C ARG A 89 15.96 -2.59 -8.18
N TYR A 90 15.00 -3.22 -8.83
CA TYR A 90 13.87 -3.85 -8.16
C TYR A 90 13.27 -4.93 -9.03
N GLU A 91 12.62 -5.88 -8.39
CA GLU A 91 11.74 -6.85 -9.03
C GLU A 91 10.32 -6.30 -9.07
N LEU A 92 9.62 -6.49 -10.19
CA LEU A 92 8.27 -5.97 -10.41
C LEU A 92 7.30 -7.07 -10.86
N ALA A 93 6.17 -7.19 -10.17
CA ALA A 93 4.99 -7.91 -10.66
C ALA A 93 3.80 -6.95 -10.77
N VAL A 94 3.17 -6.94 -11.95
CA VAL A 94 1.97 -6.12 -12.22
C VAL A 94 0.78 -7.02 -12.52
N TRP A 95 -0.37 -6.74 -11.90
CA TRP A 95 -1.65 -7.33 -12.25
C TRP A 95 -2.67 -6.25 -12.57
N LYS A 96 -3.14 -6.26 -13.82
CA LYS A 96 -4.33 -5.50 -14.21
C LYS A 96 -5.59 -6.22 -13.74
N MET A 97 -6.55 -5.46 -13.27
CA MET A 97 -7.87 -5.95 -12.85
C MET A 97 -8.91 -4.83 -12.97
N ASN A 98 -10.15 -5.14 -12.66
CA ASN A 98 -11.21 -4.14 -12.62
C ASN A 98 -12.24 -4.60 -11.59
N THR A 99 -11.84 -4.58 -10.31
CA THR A 99 -12.56 -5.29 -9.26
C THR A 99 -12.77 -4.37 -8.06
N ASN A 100 -13.97 -4.41 -7.50
CA ASN A 100 -14.30 -3.72 -6.26
C ASN A 100 -13.84 -4.53 -5.05
N PHE A 101 -13.25 -3.85 -4.07
CA PHE A 101 -12.88 -4.42 -2.78
C PHE A 101 -13.70 -3.81 -1.65
N PRO A 102 -13.97 -4.55 -0.56
CA PRO A 102 -14.69 -4.01 0.58
C PRO A 102 -13.96 -2.81 1.21
N HIS A 103 -14.73 -1.84 1.71
CA HIS A 103 -14.18 -0.75 2.50
C HIS A 103 -13.44 -1.30 3.74
N LYS A 104 -12.27 -0.73 4.05
CA LYS A 104 -11.34 -1.17 5.12
C LYS A 104 -10.77 -2.58 4.94
N SER A 105 -10.92 -3.19 3.77
CA SER A 105 -10.14 -4.38 3.43
C SER A 105 -8.70 -3.99 3.09
N GLN A 106 -7.79 -4.93 3.22
CA GLN A 106 -6.37 -4.75 2.94
C GLN A 106 -5.96 -5.65 1.79
N LEU A 107 -5.34 -5.05 0.77
CA LEU A 107 -4.62 -5.79 -0.25
C LEU A 107 -3.17 -5.92 0.19
N CYS A 108 -2.70 -7.15 0.33
CA CYS A 108 -1.35 -7.43 0.74
C CYS A 108 -0.58 -8.13 -0.37
N VAL A 109 0.68 -7.75 -0.56
CA VAL A 109 1.62 -8.45 -1.43
C VAL A 109 2.61 -9.24 -0.60
N GLU A 110 2.92 -10.43 -1.08
CA GLU A 110 3.87 -11.36 -0.46
C GLU A 110 4.84 -11.83 -1.54
N PHE A 111 6.12 -11.94 -1.19
CA PHE A 111 7.17 -12.51 -2.02
C PHE A 111 7.68 -13.80 -1.37
N LYS A 112 7.94 -14.84 -2.17
CA LYS A 112 8.54 -16.09 -1.66
C LYS A 112 9.90 -15.78 -1.01
N GLY A 113 10.11 -16.25 0.21
CA GLY A 113 11.34 -15.99 0.98
C GLY A 113 11.31 -14.70 1.80
N TYR A 114 10.25 -13.88 1.69
CA TYR A 114 10.09 -12.62 2.41
C TYR A 114 8.83 -12.61 3.28
N ASP A 115 8.51 -13.74 3.92
CA ASP A 115 7.22 -13.98 4.59
C ASP A 115 6.92 -12.97 5.73
N ASN A 116 7.96 -12.42 6.36
CA ASN A 116 7.84 -11.43 7.44
C ASN A 116 7.72 -9.98 6.94
N GLN A 117 7.89 -9.74 5.64
CA GLN A 117 7.92 -8.40 5.04
C GLN A 117 6.65 -8.09 4.25
N ARG A 118 5.54 -8.79 4.49
CA ARG A 118 4.26 -8.53 3.79
C ARG A 118 3.88 -7.05 3.88
N ALA A 119 3.70 -6.40 2.73
CA ALA A 119 3.23 -5.02 2.65
C ALA A 119 1.74 -5.00 2.33
N CYS A 120 0.97 -4.19 3.05
CA CYS A 120 -0.49 -4.13 2.95
C CYS A 120 -0.98 -2.70 2.75
N LEU A 121 -1.87 -2.50 1.77
CA LEU A 121 -2.60 -1.25 1.55
C LEU A 121 -4.06 -1.41 1.95
N THR A 122 -4.56 -0.50 2.79
CA THR A 122 -5.98 -0.44 3.14
C THR A 122 -6.77 0.27 2.05
N ILE A 123 -7.82 -0.38 1.54
CA ILE A 123 -8.76 0.19 0.58
C ILE A 123 -9.85 0.94 1.33
N GLN A 124 -10.01 2.23 1.05
CA GLN A 124 -10.97 3.08 1.74
C GLN A 124 -11.76 3.99 0.79
N ARG A 125 -12.94 4.40 1.27
CA ARG A 125 -13.85 5.33 0.61
C ARG A 125 -13.62 6.74 1.14
#